data_AF-K2BLC8-F1
#
_entry.id   AF-K2BLC8-F1
#
_cell.length_a   1.000
_cell.length_b   1.000
_cell.length_c   1.000
_cell.angle_alpha   90.00
_cell.angle_beta   90.00
_cell.angle_gamma   90.00
#
_symmetry.space_group_name_H-M   'P 1'
#
loop_
_entity.id
_entity.type
_entity.pdbx_description
1 polymer ?
#
loop_
_entity_poly.entity_id
_entity_poly.type
_entity_poly.pdbx_seq_one_letter_code
_entity_poly.pdbx_strand_id
1 'polypeptide(L)'
;MAVIIVFMKKNINAVICVLFFLLIQAGVFAQTGGWSGPSPKEAFDKPNLHTAKELYRMAREAMASGYLDEARLFALRLFFDGNRSQNLLNLLGV
;
A
#
# COMPACT_ATOMS: atom_id res chain seq x y z
N MET A 1 -16.19 -45.30 14.60
CA MET A 1 -14.91 -44.57 14.40
C MET A 1 -14.96 -43.53 13.27
N ALA A 2 -15.59 -43.79 12.12
CA ALA A 2 -15.62 -42.85 10.99
C ALA A 2 -16.27 -41.48 11.28
N VAL A 3 -17.34 -41.44 12.08
CA VAL A 3 -18.09 -40.20 12.39
C VAL A 3 -17.25 -39.19 13.20
N ILE A 4 -16.42 -39.67 14.12
CA ILE A 4 -15.58 -38.84 15.00
C ILE A 4 -14.46 -38.15 14.19
N ILE A 5 -13.88 -38.88 13.22
CA ILE A 5 -12.82 -38.37 12.33
C ILE A 5 -13.36 -37.26 11.43
N VAL A 6 -14.58 -37.43 10.89
CA VAL A 6 -15.24 -36.41 10.05
C VAL A 6 -15.55 -35.15 10.86
N PHE A 7 -16.00 -35.30 12.12
CA PHE A 7 -16.30 -34.18 13.00
C PHE A 7 -15.04 -33.38 13.37
N MET A 8 -13.94 -34.06 13.71
CA MET A 8 -12.65 -33.40 13.99
C MET A 8 -12.11 -32.65 12.77
N LYS A 9 -12.21 -33.23 11.57
CA LYS A 9 -11.73 -32.60 10.33
C LYS A 9 -12.52 -31.33 9.97
N LYS A 10 -13.84 -31.32 10.24
CA LYS A 10 -14.70 -30.14 10.04
C LYS A 10 -14.35 -29.00 10.98
N ASN A 11 -14.03 -29.31 12.23
CA ASN A 11 -13.62 -28.31 13.22
C ASN A 11 -12.24 -27.72 12.92
N ILE A 12 -11.30 -28.55 12.44
CA ILE A 12 -9.96 -28.08 12.03
C ILE A 12 -10.08 -27.11 10.84
N ASN A 13 -10.89 -27.43 9.83
CA ASN A 13 -11.11 -26.52 8.70
C ASN A 13 -11.74 -25.19 9.13
N ALA A 14 -12.72 -25.22 10.04
CA ALA A 14 -13.34 -23.99 10.56
C ALA A 14 -12.32 -23.10 11.30
N VAL A 15 -11.44 -23.70 12.12
CA VAL A 15 -10.38 -22.97 12.82
C VAL A 15 -9.38 -22.34 11.85
N ILE A 16 -8.98 -23.07 10.80
CA ILE A 16 -8.08 -22.54 9.76
C ILE A 16 -8.73 -21.36 9.02
N CYS A 17 -10.01 -21.47 8.66
CA CYS A 17 -10.73 -20.38 8.00
C CYS A 17 -10.81 -19.13 8.89
N VAL A 18 -11.11 -19.29 10.18
CA VAL A 18 -11.16 -18.16 11.13
C VAL A 18 -9.79 -17.52 11.31
N LEU A 19 -8.73 -18.33 11.43
CA LEU A 19 -7.35 -17.84 11.51
C LEU A 19 -6.96 -17.05 10.25
N PHE A 20 -7.36 -17.54 9.08
CA PHE A 20 -7.11 -16.87 7.80
C PHE A 20 -7.84 -15.52 7.69
N PHE A 21 -9.10 -15.47 8.12
CA PHE A 21 -9.86 -14.21 8.18
C PHE A 21 -9.25 -13.18 9.14
N LEU A 22 -8.75 -13.62 10.29
CA LEU A 22 -8.05 -12.74 11.24
C LEU A 22 -6.75 -12.17 10.66
N LEU A 23 -5.99 -12.97 9.92
CA LEU A 23 -4.78 -12.50 9.23
C LEU A 23 -5.08 -11.46 8.15
N ILE A 24 -6.18 -11.62 7.40
CA ILE A 24 -6.60 -10.65 6.39
C ILE A 24 -7.02 -9.33 7.04
N GLN A 25 -7.80 -9.37 8.13
CA GLN A 25 -8.22 -8.15 8.83
C GLN A 25 -7.03 -7.37 9.41
N ALA A 26 -6.01 -8.05 9.94
CA ALA A 26 -4.79 -7.42 10.40
C ALA A 26 -4.01 -6.71 9.26
N GLY A 27 -4.02 -7.27 8.05
CA GLY A 27 -3.42 -6.66 6.86
C GLY A 27 -4.15 -5.39 6.39
N VAL A 28 -5.48 -5.36 6.48
CA VAL A 28 -6.28 -4.19 6.09
C VAL A 28 -6.17 -3.06 7.11
N PHE A 29 -6.10 -3.37 8.41
CA PHE A 29 -6.01 -2.35 9.46
C PHE A 29 -4.64 -1.64 9.51
N ALA A 30 -3.58 -2.24 8.99
CA ALA A 30 -2.26 -1.61 8.90
C ALA A 30 -2.22 -0.41 7.93
N GLN A 31 -3.23 -0.25 7.07
CA GLN A 31 -3.30 0.86 6.11
C GLN A 31 -3.93 2.14 6.66
N THR A 32 -4.41 2.14 7.91
CA THR A 32 -5.10 3.32 8.49
C THR A 32 -4.17 4.27 9.25
N GLY A 33 -2.85 4.03 9.25
CA GLY A 33 -1.90 5.07 9.62
C GLY A 33 -1.99 6.20 8.60
N GLY A 34 -2.17 7.44 9.01
CA GLY A 34 -2.08 8.54 8.07
C GLY A 34 -0.61 8.77 7.68
N TRP A 35 -0.34 9.09 6.42
CA TRP A 35 0.95 9.67 6.04
C TRP A 35 1.23 10.93 6.89
N SER A 36 2.37 10.94 7.58
CA SER A 36 2.78 12.03 8.50
C SER A 36 3.61 13.12 7.81
N GLY A 37 3.98 12.92 6.54
CA GLY A 37 4.80 13.86 5.77
C GLY A 37 3.97 14.94 5.05
N PRO A 38 4.59 15.68 4.11
CA PRO A 38 3.93 16.70 3.30
C PRO A 38 2.68 16.16 2.60
N SER A 39 1.64 16.98 2.46
CA SER A 39 0.36 16.55 1.89
C SER A 39 0.55 16.03 0.45
N PRO A 40 0.30 14.74 0.17
CA PRO A 40 0.44 14.16 -1.17
C PRO A 40 -0.53 14.79 -2.16
N LYS A 41 -1.72 15.17 -1.68
CA LYS A 41 -2.73 15.86 -2.47
C LYS A 41 -2.29 17.27 -2.85
N GLU A 42 -1.73 18.01 -1.90
CA GLU A 42 -1.20 19.35 -2.18
C GLU A 42 -0.02 19.29 -3.15
N ALA A 43 0.88 18.32 -2.95
CA ALA A 43 2.00 18.08 -3.85
C ALA A 43 1.51 17.76 -5.26
N PHE A 44 0.40 17.03 -5.42
CA PHE A 44 -0.18 16.74 -6.74
C PHE A 44 -0.86 17.97 -7.38
N ASP A 45 -1.70 18.66 -6.61
CA ASP A 45 -2.52 19.79 -7.08
C ASP A 45 -1.66 20.99 -7.49
N LYS A 46 -0.52 21.22 -6.83
CA LYS A 46 0.36 22.35 -7.09
C LYS A 46 1.58 21.95 -7.95
N PRO A 47 1.62 22.35 -9.23
CA PRO A 47 2.78 22.08 -10.08
C PRO A 47 4.04 22.77 -9.56
N ASN A 48 5.20 22.11 -9.69
CA ASN A 48 6.50 22.63 -9.28
C ASN A 48 6.63 23.08 -7.81
N LEU A 49 5.72 22.66 -6.92
CA LEU A 49 5.81 22.98 -5.49
C LEU A 49 7.05 22.33 -4.85
N HIS A 50 7.36 21.12 -5.28
CA HIS A 50 8.49 20.33 -4.81
C HIS A 50 9.41 20.00 -5.97
N THR A 51 10.70 19.90 -5.68
CA THR A 51 11.67 19.45 -6.68
C THR A 51 11.45 17.97 -6.99
N ALA A 52 11.89 17.54 -8.18
CA ALA A 52 11.81 16.13 -8.58
C ALA A 52 12.48 15.17 -7.59
N LYS A 53 13.60 15.59 -6.99
CA LYS A 53 14.32 14.82 -5.98
C LYS A 53 13.49 14.64 -4.71
N GLU A 54 12.79 15.68 -4.28
CA GLU A 54 11.90 15.62 -3.11
C GLU A 54 10.69 14.75 -3.37
N LEU A 55 10.04 14.90 -4.54
CA LEU A 55 8.91 14.04 -4.94
C LEU A 55 9.31 12.57 -4.97
N TYR A 56 10.49 12.25 -5.52
CA TYR A 56 10.99 10.87 -5.53
C TYR A 56 11.28 10.34 -4.13
N ARG A 57 11.88 11.17 -3.26
CA ARG A 57 12.14 10.81 -1.85
C ARG A 57 10.82 10.51 -1.12
N MET A 58 9.83 11.40 -1.23
CA MET A 58 8.52 11.24 -0.59
C MET A 58 7.77 10.02 -1.13
N ALA A 59 7.79 9.79 -2.45
CA ALA A 59 7.19 8.60 -3.05
C ALA A 59 7.80 7.31 -2.50
N ARG A 60 9.14 7.27 -2.33
CA ARG A 60 9.86 6.11 -1.77
C ARG A 60 9.57 5.90 -0.28
N GLU A 61 9.50 6.98 0.50
CA GLU A 61 9.18 6.92 1.93
C GLU A 61 7.74 6.47 2.18
N ALA A 62 6.79 6.98 1.39
CA ALA A 62 5.40 6.56 1.43
C ALA A 62 5.27 5.07 1.03
N MET A 63 5.94 4.66 -0.03
CA MET A 63 5.96 3.26 -0.48
C MET A 63 6.57 2.31 0.58
N ALA A 64 7.68 2.71 1.21
CA ALA A 64 8.34 1.92 2.26
C ALA A 64 7.48 1.81 3.53
N SER A 65 6.61 2.79 3.76
CA SER A 65 5.70 2.83 4.90
C SER A 65 4.34 2.16 4.62
N GLY A 66 4.14 1.60 3.42
CA GLY A 66 2.88 0.94 3.02
C GLY A 66 1.77 1.89 2.56
N TYR A 67 2.06 3.20 2.46
CA TYR A 67 1.19 4.26 1.97
C TYR A 67 1.24 4.35 0.45
N LEU A 68 0.66 3.33 -0.21
CA LEU A 68 0.79 3.15 -1.66
C LEU A 68 0.04 4.23 -2.45
N ASP A 69 -1.09 4.73 -1.94
CA ASP A 69 -1.88 5.75 -2.64
C ASP A 69 -1.18 7.12 -2.59
N GLU A 70 -0.57 7.44 -1.46
CA GLU A 70 0.27 8.63 -1.27
C GLU A 70 1.53 8.55 -2.14
N ALA A 71 2.19 7.38 -2.18
CA ALA A 71 3.33 7.14 -3.04
C ALA A 71 3.00 7.36 -4.52
N ARG A 72 1.82 6.87 -4.96
CA ARG A 72 1.31 7.06 -6.32
C ARG A 72 1.07 8.54 -6.63
N LEU A 73 0.48 9.31 -5.72
CA LEU A 73 0.25 10.74 -5.94
C LEU A 73 1.57 11.51 -6.14
N PHE A 74 2.59 11.24 -5.32
CA PHE A 74 3.91 11.84 -5.51
C PHE A 74 4.56 11.42 -6.84
N ALA A 75 4.46 10.14 -7.21
CA ALA A 75 4.98 9.64 -8.48
C ALA A 75 4.25 10.23 -9.69
N LEU A 76 2.92 10.41 -9.60
CA LEU A 76 2.11 11.06 -10.63
C LEU A 76 2.49 12.52 -10.80
N ARG A 77 2.67 13.27 -9.70
CA ARG A 77 3.17 14.65 -9.79
C ARG A 77 4.50 14.71 -10.52
N LEU A 78 5.44 13.83 -10.14
CA LEU A 78 6.76 13.74 -10.77
C LEU A 78 6.67 13.41 -12.28
N PHE A 79 5.72 12.57 -12.67
CA PHE A 79 5.44 12.26 -14.08
C PHE A 79 4.89 13.49 -14.84
N PHE A 80 3.91 14.18 -14.25
CA PHE A 80 3.29 15.37 -14.84
C PHE A 80 4.20 16.60 -14.86
N ASP A 81 5.18 16.70 -13.96
CA ASP A 81 6.29 17.67 -14.03
C ASP A 81 7.25 17.41 -15.20
N GLY A 82 7.01 16.36 -15.99
CA GLY A 82 7.79 16.04 -17.18
C GLY A 82 9.05 15.23 -16.88
N ASN A 83 9.22 14.74 -15.65
CA ASN A 83 10.35 13.91 -15.29
C ASN A 83 10.04 12.44 -15.63
N ARG A 84 10.61 11.92 -16.72
CA ARG A 84 10.40 10.56 -17.20
C ARG A 84 11.60 9.69 -16.81
N SER A 85 11.40 8.76 -15.89
CA SER A 85 12.41 7.77 -15.46
C SER A 85 11.80 6.38 -15.47
N GLN A 86 12.56 5.35 -15.86
CA GLN A 86 12.11 3.95 -15.77
C GLN A 86 11.74 3.55 -14.33
N ASN A 87 12.42 4.11 -13.32
CA ASN A 87 12.08 3.90 -11.92
C ASN A 87 10.72 4.49 -11.52
N LEU A 88 10.23 5.47 -12.29
CA LEU A 88 8.93 6.08 -12.07
C LEU A 88 7.79 5.17 -12.50
N LEU A 89 7.96 4.40 -13.58
CA LEU A 89 6.97 3.39 -14.01
C LEU A 89 6.80 2.32 -12.93
N ASN A 90 7.92 1.87 -12.34
CA ASN A 90 7.90 0.94 -11.20
C ASN A 90 7.16 1.51 -9.98
N LEU A 91 7.25 2.83 -9.75
CA LEU A 91 6.52 3.52 -8.68
C LEU A 91 5.02 3.69 -9.01
N LEU A 92 4.65 3.76 -10.28
CA LEU A 92 3.26 3.83 -10.75
C LEU A 92 2.58 2.46 -10.86
N GLY A 93 3.35 1.37 -10.79
CA GLY A 93 2.84 0.01 -10.87
C GLY A 93 2.45 -0.43 -12.28
N VAL A 94 3.13 0.12 -13.30
CA VAL A 94 3.02 -0.28 -14.72
C VAL A 94 4.15 -1.23 -15.07
#